data_AF-A0A6J0VKV8-F1
#
_entry.id   AF-A0A6J0VKV8-F1
#
_cell.length_a   1.000
_cell.length_b   1.000
_cell.length_c   1.000
_cell.angle_alpha   90.00
_cell.angle_beta   90.00
_cell.angle_gamma   90.00
#
_symmetry.space_group_name_H-M   'P 1'
#
loop_
_entity.id
_entity.type
_entity.pdbx_description
1 polymer ?
#
loop_
_entity_poly.entity_id
_entity_poly.type
_entity_poly.pdbx_seq_one_letter_code
_entity_poly.pdbx_strand_id
1 'polypeptide(L)'
;MSDEELSQYLLQLVQVLKYEPFLDCALSRFLLERALANWRIRQFLFWHLRSEVHITAASVQFGVILEAYCRGSVGHMKALSKQVEALNKLKTLNSLIKLNAMTLNRAKGKEAMHTCLKQNAYREALSDLQSPLNPCVILSELYVEKCKYMDSKMKPLWLVYNNKVFGEDSVGVIFKNGDDLWQGMLTLQMLRLMNLL
;
A
#
# COMPACT_ATOMS: atom_id res chain seq x y z
N MET A 1 20.14 13.41 11.53
CA MET A 1 19.30 12.95 10.41
C MET A 1 17.88 13.45 10.64
N SER A 2 17.38 14.27 9.73
CA SER A 2 15.99 14.77 9.73
C SER A 2 14.98 13.66 9.42
N ASP A 3 13.68 13.91 9.60
CA ASP A 3 12.63 12.97 9.20
C ASP A 3 12.57 12.79 7.67
N GLU A 4 12.88 13.84 6.94
CA GLU A 4 12.91 13.88 5.48
C GLU A 4 14.06 13.01 4.94
N GLU A 5 15.26 13.14 5.51
CA GLU A 5 16.40 12.28 5.18
C GLU A 5 16.11 10.84 5.57
N LEU A 6 15.57 10.59 6.77
CA LEU A 6 15.25 9.24 7.22
C LEU A 6 14.26 8.55 6.27
N SER A 7 13.24 9.28 5.79
CA SER A 7 12.26 8.76 4.83
C SER A 7 12.89 8.33 3.50
N GLN A 8 14.02 8.92 3.11
CA GLN A 8 14.75 8.55 1.89
C GLN A 8 15.54 7.26 2.04
N TYR A 9 15.88 6.83 3.25
CA TYR A 9 16.68 5.62 3.51
C TYR A 9 15.90 4.55 4.28
N LEU A 10 14.64 4.82 4.61
CA LEU A 10 13.80 3.95 5.43
C LEU A 10 13.68 2.54 4.83
N LEU A 11 13.59 2.44 3.51
CA LEU A 11 13.55 1.14 2.84
C LEU A 11 14.78 0.29 3.19
N GLN A 12 15.99 0.85 3.05
CA GLN A 12 17.25 0.17 3.32
C GLN A 12 17.37 -0.19 4.79
N LEU A 13 16.99 0.72 5.70
CA LEU A 13 17.04 0.47 7.15
C LEU A 13 16.13 -0.70 7.56
N VAL A 14 14.95 -0.83 6.96
CA VAL A 14 14.08 -2.00 7.19
C VAL A 14 14.73 -3.29 6.69
N GLN A 15 15.49 -3.24 5.59
CA GLN A 15 16.22 -4.42 5.12
C GLN A 15 17.39 -4.79 6.04
N VAL A 16 18.06 -3.81 6.66
CA VAL A 16 19.13 -4.06 7.64
C VAL A 16 18.65 -4.85 8.85
N LEU A 17 17.38 -4.68 9.27
CA LEU A 17 16.80 -5.46 10.36
C LEU A 17 16.93 -6.97 10.14
N LYS A 18 16.86 -7.46 8.90
CA LYS A 18 17.00 -8.89 8.59
C LYS A 18 18.37 -9.47 8.93
N TYR A 19 19.38 -8.61 9.09
CA TYR A 19 20.74 -8.99 9.45
C TYR A 19 21.04 -8.79 10.94
N GLU A 20 20.10 -8.21 11.71
CA GLU A 20 20.24 -8.06 13.15
C GLU A 20 20.05 -9.43 13.84
N PRO A 21 21.04 -9.89 14.64
CA PRO A 21 20.98 -11.20 15.27
C PRO A 21 19.96 -11.28 16.42
N PHE A 22 19.57 -10.14 16.98
CA PHE A 22 18.66 -10.03 18.12
C PHE A 22 17.46 -9.16 17.79
N LEU A 23 16.30 -9.50 18.37
CA LEU A 23 15.05 -8.74 18.18
C LEU A 23 15.16 -7.31 18.74
N ASP A 24 15.77 -7.21 19.92
CA ASP A 24 15.93 -5.96 20.65
C ASP A 24 17.30 -5.35 20.33
N CYS A 25 17.32 -4.47 19.34
CA CYS A 25 18.54 -3.82 18.85
C CYS A 25 18.35 -2.30 18.78
N ALA A 26 19.45 -1.55 18.73
CA ALA A 26 19.38 -0.09 18.65
C ALA A 26 18.60 0.39 17.40
N LEU A 27 18.73 -0.33 16.28
CA LEU A 27 18.03 -0.01 15.04
C LEU A 27 16.51 -0.18 15.17
N SER A 28 16.03 -1.28 15.75
CA SER A 28 14.59 -1.51 15.89
C SER A 28 13.94 -0.49 16.83
N ARG A 29 14.61 -0.14 17.93
CA ARG A 29 14.17 0.94 18.84
C ARG A 29 14.16 2.29 18.15
N PHE A 30 15.23 2.64 17.44
CA PHE A 30 15.31 3.89 16.67
C PHE A 30 14.17 4.00 15.66
N LEU A 31 13.93 2.98 14.84
CA LEU A 31 12.86 3.02 13.83
C LEU A 31 11.47 3.17 14.48
N LEU A 32 11.21 2.47 15.59
CA LEU A 32 9.95 2.61 16.33
C LEU A 32 9.79 4.00 16.91
N GLU A 33 10.81 4.55 17.58
CA GLU A 33 10.77 5.89 18.16
C GLU A 33 10.46 6.97 17.11
N ARG A 34 11.13 6.91 15.96
CA ARG A 34 10.91 7.86 14.85
C ARG A 34 9.53 7.70 14.22
N ALA A 35 9.05 6.46 14.06
CA ALA A 35 7.69 6.20 13.58
C ALA A 35 6.60 6.70 14.56
N LEU A 36 6.84 6.62 15.86
CA LEU A 36 5.90 7.16 16.85
C LEU A 36 5.89 8.70 16.84
N ALA A 37 7.02 9.35 16.56
CA ALA A 37 7.11 10.80 16.45
C ALA A 37 6.54 11.37 15.13
N ASN A 38 6.67 10.66 14.01
CA ASN A 38 6.31 11.17 12.69
C ASN A 38 5.34 10.23 11.94
N TRP A 39 4.13 10.71 11.67
CA TRP A 39 3.05 9.96 11.03
C TRP A 39 3.37 9.45 9.61
N ARG A 40 4.24 10.12 8.85
CA ARG A 40 4.64 9.68 7.51
C ARG A 40 5.56 8.47 7.60
N ILE A 41 6.61 8.57 8.41
CA ILE A 41 7.52 7.45 8.70
C ILE A 41 6.72 6.28 9.28
N ARG A 42 5.76 6.60 10.16
CA ARG A 42 4.83 5.64 10.77
C ARG A 42 4.12 4.78 9.73
N GLN A 43 3.51 5.37 8.70
CA GLN A 43 2.79 4.60 7.69
C GLN A 43 3.75 3.76 6.83
N PHE A 44 4.86 4.35 6.38
CA PHE A 44 5.79 3.62 5.50
C PHE A 44 6.49 2.46 6.22
N LEU A 45 6.91 2.64 7.48
CA LEU A 45 7.49 1.56 8.28
C LEU A 45 6.52 0.38 8.40
N PHE A 46 5.24 0.66 8.69
CA PHE A 46 4.21 -0.38 8.74
C PHE A 46 4.14 -1.16 7.44
N TRP A 47 4.04 -0.49 6.28
CA TRP A 47 3.90 -1.16 4.99
C TRP A 47 5.15 -1.92 4.56
N HIS A 48 6.36 -1.41 4.84
CA HIS A 48 7.60 -2.14 4.57
C HIS A 48 7.65 -3.46 5.36
N LEU A 49 7.39 -3.41 6.67
CA LEU A 49 7.37 -4.62 7.51
C LEU A 49 6.22 -5.56 7.11
N ARG A 50 5.00 -5.02 6.93
CA ARG A 50 3.78 -5.79 6.62
C ARG A 50 3.86 -6.52 5.27
N SER A 51 4.62 -5.95 4.33
CA SER A 51 4.83 -6.55 3.01
C SER A 51 5.69 -7.82 3.07
N GLU A 52 6.56 -7.97 4.07
CA GLU A 52 7.50 -9.10 4.18
C GLU A 52 7.24 -10.00 5.39
N VAL A 53 6.27 -9.67 6.25
CA VAL A 53 5.95 -10.46 7.46
C VAL A 53 5.57 -11.93 7.17
N HIS A 54 5.20 -12.23 5.92
CA HIS A 54 4.88 -13.56 5.45
C HIS A 54 6.12 -14.40 5.08
N ILE A 55 7.31 -13.78 5.01
CA ILE A 55 8.58 -14.46 4.74
C ILE A 55 9.08 -15.07 6.04
N THR A 56 9.21 -16.41 6.08
CA THR A 56 9.53 -17.17 7.29
C THR A 56 10.73 -16.62 8.06
N ALA A 57 11.81 -16.26 7.36
CA ALA A 57 13.04 -15.75 7.98
C ALA A 57 12.87 -14.43 8.73
N ALA A 58 11.97 -13.55 8.29
CA ALA A 58 11.74 -12.23 8.89
C ALA A 58 10.43 -12.16 9.71
N SER A 59 9.59 -13.19 9.63
CA SER A 59 8.21 -13.16 10.14
C SER A 59 8.13 -12.83 11.63
N VAL A 60 8.95 -13.49 12.47
CA VAL A 60 8.98 -13.26 13.92
C VAL A 60 9.44 -11.83 14.22
N GLN A 61 10.57 -11.42 13.65
CA GLN A 61 11.16 -10.11 13.91
C GLN A 61 10.26 -8.97 13.45
N PHE A 62 9.71 -9.05 12.24
CA PHE A 62 8.82 -8.02 11.72
C PHE A 62 7.47 -8.04 12.44
N GLY A 63 7.00 -9.21 12.85
CA GLY A 63 5.77 -9.39 13.63
C GLY A 63 5.82 -8.65 14.97
N VAL A 64 6.88 -8.84 15.75
CA VAL A 64 7.01 -8.17 17.07
C VAL A 64 7.18 -6.65 16.94
N ILE A 65 7.87 -6.17 15.90
CA ILE A 65 8.00 -4.73 15.64
C ILE A 65 6.64 -4.14 15.24
N LEU A 66 5.88 -4.82 14.38
CA LEU A 66 4.51 -4.42 14.02
C LEU A 66 3.57 -4.41 15.22
N GLU A 67 3.71 -5.37 16.14
CA GLU A 67 2.93 -5.39 17.37
C GLU A 67 3.25 -4.19 18.27
N ALA A 68 4.53 -3.94 18.53
CA ALA A 68 4.99 -2.79 19.33
C ALA A 68 4.51 -1.46 18.73
N TYR A 69 4.59 -1.35 17.40
CA TYR A 69 4.06 -0.22 16.64
C TYR A 69 2.55 0.00 16.88
N CYS A 70 1.75 -1.06 16.78
CA CYS A 70 0.30 -0.98 16.97
C CYS A 70 -0.07 -0.53 18.39
N ARG A 71 0.66 -1.02 19.40
CA ARG A 71 0.48 -0.62 20.80
C ARG A 71 0.79 0.86 21.03
N GLY A 72 1.81 1.40 20.36
CA GLY A 72 2.17 2.83 20.47
C GLY A 72 1.32 3.79 19.63
N SER A 73 0.47 3.29 18.73
CA SER A 73 -0.26 4.12 17.75
C SER A 73 -1.70 3.68 17.51
N VAL A 74 -2.45 3.44 18.59
CA VAL A 74 -3.84 2.95 18.55
C VAL A 74 -4.75 3.82 17.66
N GLY A 75 -4.60 5.15 17.68
CA GLY A 75 -5.38 6.05 16.83
C GLY A 75 -5.16 5.83 15.33
N HIS A 76 -3.93 5.46 14.94
CA HIS A 76 -3.57 5.20 13.53
C HIS A 76 -4.06 3.83 13.04
N MET A 77 -4.29 2.88 13.96
CA MET A 77 -4.74 1.52 13.60
C MET A 77 -6.04 1.50 12.80
N LYS A 78 -6.97 2.43 13.07
CA LYS A 78 -8.23 2.54 12.31
C LYS A 78 -7.97 2.87 10.83
N ALA A 79 -7.05 3.79 10.55
CA ALA A 79 -6.68 4.17 9.19
C ALA A 79 -6.00 3.00 8.46
N LEU A 80 -5.07 2.31 9.13
CA LEU A 80 -4.41 1.13 8.58
C LEU A 80 -5.37 -0.04 8.34
N SER A 81 -6.31 -0.27 9.27
CA SER A 81 -7.33 -1.30 9.13
C SER A 81 -8.18 -1.07 7.87
N LYS A 82 -8.58 0.18 7.62
CA LYS A 82 -9.29 0.55 6.39
C LYS A 82 -8.45 0.35 5.13
N GLN A 83 -7.16 0.69 5.16
CA GLN A 83 -6.24 0.41 4.04
C GLN A 83 -6.08 -1.10 3.78
N VAL A 84 -5.97 -1.92 4.83
CA VAL A 84 -5.88 -3.38 4.72
C VAL A 84 -7.16 -3.97 4.13
N GLU A 85 -8.33 -3.50 4.58
CA GLU A 85 -9.62 -3.91 4.03
C GLU A 85 -9.73 -3.58 2.54
N ALA A 86 -9.37 -2.35 2.15
CA ALA A 86 -9.33 -1.91 0.76
C ALA A 86 -8.44 -2.84 -0.10
N LEU A 87 -7.21 -3.12 0.34
CA LEU A 87 -6.30 -4.00 -0.37
C LEU A 87 -6.84 -5.45 -0.49
N ASN A 88 -7.51 -5.96 0.55
CA ASN A 88 -8.14 -7.27 0.49
C ASN A 88 -9.28 -7.32 -0.55
N LYS A 89 -10.13 -6.29 -0.61
CA LYS A 89 -11.16 -6.16 -1.65
C LYS A 89 -10.54 -6.10 -3.04
N LEU A 90 -9.48 -5.32 -3.24
CA LEU A 90 -8.76 -5.25 -4.52
C LEU A 90 -8.11 -6.57 -4.92
N LYS A 91 -7.57 -7.32 -3.95
CA LYS A 91 -7.03 -8.67 -4.18
C LYS A 91 -8.12 -9.63 -4.64
N THR A 92 -9.26 -9.64 -3.97
CA THR A 92 -10.43 -10.46 -4.37
C THR A 92 -10.93 -10.08 -5.76
N LEU A 93 -11.09 -8.77 -6.04
CA LEU A 93 -11.51 -8.28 -7.36
C LEU A 93 -10.52 -8.67 -8.46
N ASN A 94 -9.21 -8.55 -8.22
CA ASN A 94 -8.18 -8.97 -9.17
C ASN A 94 -8.27 -10.48 -9.46
N SER A 95 -8.47 -11.32 -8.45
CA SER A 95 -8.66 -12.76 -8.63
C SER A 95 -9.91 -13.08 -9.45
N LEU A 96 -11.04 -12.40 -9.18
CA LEU A 96 -12.27 -12.56 -9.97
C LEU A 96 -12.06 -12.16 -11.43
N ILE A 97 -11.36 -11.05 -11.69
CA ILE A 97 -11.06 -10.60 -13.06
C ILE A 97 -10.14 -11.62 -13.78
N LYS A 98 -9.16 -12.19 -13.09
CA LYS A 98 -8.29 -13.24 -13.66
C LYS A 98 -9.08 -14.48 -14.07
N LEU A 99 -10.04 -14.92 -13.25
CA LEU A 99 -10.93 -16.04 -13.57
C LEU A 99 -11.88 -15.70 -14.72
N ASN A 100 -12.53 -14.54 -14.67
CA ASN A 100 -13.46 -14.09 -15.70
C ASN A 100 -12.78 -13.86 -17.05
N ALA A 101 -11.49 -13.51 -17.08
CA ALA A 101 -10.76 -13.37 -18.33
C ALA A 101 -10.60 -14.69 -19.11
N MET A 102 -10.88 -15.85 -18.49
CA MET A 102 -10.87 -17.16 -19.15
C MET A 102 -12.20 -17.47 -19.86
N THR A 103 -13.29 -16.81 -19.48
CA THR A 103 -14.65 -17.16 -19.92
C THR A 103 -15.38 -15.99 -20.60
N LEU A 104 -15.07 -14.75 -20.22
CA LEU A 104 -15.71 -13.54 -20.70
C LEU A 104 -14.81 -12.77 -21.66
N ASN A 105 -15.44 -12.13 -22.65
CA ASN A 105 -14.75 -11.13 -23.46
C ASN A 105 -14.46 -9.85 -22.64
N ARG A 106 -13.58 -9.01 -23.18
CA ARG A 106 -13.10 -7.78 -22.52
C ARG A 106 -14.22 -6.82 -22.09
N ALA A 107 -15.25 -6.65 -22.92
CA ALA A 107 -16.36 -5.74 -22.63
C ALA A 107 -17.19 -6.23 -21.43
N LYS A 108 -17.59 -7.51 -21.45
CA LYS A 108 -18.32 -8.15 -20.35
C LYS A 108 -17.48 -8.21 -19.06
N GLY A 109 -16.17 -8.43 -19.17
CA GLY A 109 -15.26 -8.41 -18.03
C GLY A 109 -15.16 -7.03 -17.37
N LYS A 110 -15.14 -5.95 -18.18
CA LYS A 110 -15.17 -4.56 -17.68
C LYS A 110 -16.50 -4.26 -16.98
N GLU A 111 -17.62 -4.66 -17.58
CA GLU A 111 -18.94 -4.50 -16.99
C GLU A 111 -19.06 -5.25 -15.65
N ALA A 112 -18.59 -6.50 -15.58
CA ALA A 112 -18.57 -7.27 -14.35
C ALA A 112 -17.72 -6.60 -13.24
N MET A 113 -16.56 -6.03 -13.60
CA MET A 113 -15.75 -5.23 -12.68
C MET A 113 -16.52 -4.02 -12.15
N HIS A 114 -17.19 -3.28 -13.03
CA HIS A 114 -17.98 -2.09 -12.65
C HIS A 114 -19.15 -2.46 -11.74
N THR A 115 -19.87 -3.52 -12.05
CA THR A 115 -20.96 -4.05 -11.20
C THR A 115 -20.45 -4.44 -9.81
N CYS A 116 -19.28 -5.10 -9.73
CA CYS A 116 -18.67 -5.45 -8.46
C CYS A 116 -18.26 -4.22 -7.64
N LEU A 117 -17.62 -3.22 -8.27
CA LEU A 117 -17.21 -1.97 -7.61
C LEU A 117 -18.39 -1.12 -7.11
N LYS A 118 -19.57 -1.26 -7.74
CA LYS A 118 -20.81 -0.57 -7.32
C LYS A 118 -21.49 -1.21 -6.11
N GLN A 119 -21.10 -2.41 -5.68
CA GLN A 119 -21.64 -3.04 -4.48
C GLN A 119 -21.27 -2.22 -3.22
N ASN A 120 -22.21 -2.06 -2.28
CA ASN A 120 -22.00 -1.27 -1.06
C ASN A 120 -20.73 -1.68 -0.30
N ALA A 121 -20.50 -2.99 -0.16
CA ALA A 121 -19.32 -3.51 0.54
C ALA A 121 -17.98 -3.19 -0.14
N TYR A 122 -17.96 -2.91 -1.45
CA TYR A 122 -16.75 -2.42 -2.15
C TYR A 122 -16.65 -0.91 -2.08
N ARG A 123 -17.78 -0.19 -2.23
CA ARG A 123 -17.82 1.27 -2.16
C ARG A 123 -17.35 1.76 -0.79
N GLU A 124 -17.84 1.18 0.29
CA GLU A 124 -17.47 1.54 1.67
C GLU A 124 -15.99 1.28 1.97
N ALA A 125 -15.49 0.11 1.57
CA ALA A 125 -14.10 -0.29 1.81
C ALA A 125 -13.09 0.51 0.99
N LEU A 126 -13.45 0.88 -0.25
CA LEU A 126 -12.55 1.55 -1.19
C LEU A 126 -12.65 3.07 -1.18
N SER A 127 -13.55 3.67 -0.39
CA SER A 127 -13.75 5.13 -0.34
C SER A 127 -13.35 5.74 1.00
N ASP A 128 -13.02 7.03 1.00
CA ASP A 128 -12.63 7.85 2.16
C ASP A 128 -11.51 7.23 3.01
N LEU A 129 -10.42 6.82 2.36
CA LEU A 129 -9.22 6.30 3.02
C LEU A 129 -7.96 7.10 2.66
N GLN A 130 -6.98 7.13 3.55
CA GLN A 130 -5.65 7.63 3.21
C GLN A 130 -4.95 6.68 2.26
N SER A 131 -4.30 7.21 1.22
CA SER A 131 -3.56 6.40 0.26
C SER A 131 -2.35 5.73 0.94
N PRO A 132 -2.16 4.40 0.77
CA PRO A 132 -0.95 3.72 1.23
C PRO A 132 0.35 4.28 0.63
N LEU A 133 0.27 4.86 -0.58
CA LEU A 133 1.42 5.40 -1.33
C LEU A 133 1.80 6.82 -0.91
N ASN A 134 0.83 7.60 -0.45
CA ASN A 134 1.04 8.96 0.05
C ASN A 134 -0.02 9.28 1.10
N PRO A 135 0.34 9.29 2.39
CA PRO A 135 -0.65 9.45 3.46
C PRO A 135 -1.25 10.86 3.54
N CYS A 136 -0.72 11.85 2.80
CA CYS A 136 -1.36 13.17 2.62
C CYS A 136 -2.56 13.13 1.66
N VAL A 137 -2.67 12.08 0.83
CA VAL A 137 -3.72 11.98 -0.20
C VAL A 137 -4.88 11.16 0.35
N ILE A 138 -6.07 11.76 0.35
CA ILE A 138 -7.32 11.07 0.67
C ILE A 138 -7.94 10.54 -0.62
N LEU A 139 -8.08 9.24 -0.70
CA LEU A 139 -8.84 8.55 -1.74
C LEU A 139 -10.31 8.66 -1.37
N SER A 140 -11.03 9.61 -1.99
CA SER A 140 -12.43 9.89 -1.67
C SER A 140 -13.36 8.84 -2.30
N GLU A 141 -14.20 9.19 -3.27
CA GLU A 141 -15.04 8.23 -3.99
C GLU A 141 -14.38 7.75 -5.27
N LEU A 142 -14.56 6.45 -5.57
CA LEU A 142 -14.14 5.87 -6.84
C LEU A 142 -14.99 6.40 -7.99
N TYR A 143 -14.32 6.85 -9.06
CA TYR A 143 -14.94 7.10 -10.35
C TYR A 143 -14.97 5.80 -11.17
N VAL A 144 -15.94 4.94 -10.85
CA VAL A 144 -16.06 3.57 -11.39
C VAL A 144 -15.99 3.52 -12.91
N GLU A 145 -16.63 4.46 -13.60
CA GLU A 145 -16.70 4.52 -15.06
C GLU A 145 -15.31 4.68 -15.71
N LYS A 146 -14.38 5.37 -15.02
CA LYS A 146 -12.98 5.53 -15.45
C LYS A 146 -12.07 4.37 -14.99
N CYS A 147 -12.53 3.51 -14.09
CA CYS A 147 -11.77 2.33 -13.66
C CYS A 147 -11.69 1.28 -14.77
N LYS A 148 -10.53 0.63 -14.88
CA LYS A 148 -10.25 -0.43 -15.88
C LYS A 148 -9.24 -1.42 -15.31
N TYR A 149 -9.00 -2.54 -15.99
CA TYR A 149 -7.89 -3.44 -15.70
C TYR A 149 -7.00 -3.57 -16.94
N MET A 150 -5.70 -3.80 -16.83
CA MET A 150 -4.84 -3.96 -18.02
C MET A 150 -4.91 -5.40 -18.56
N ASP A 151 -4.54 -5.60 -19.83
CA ASP A 151 -4.66 -6.91 -20.49
C ASP A 151 -3.46 -7.85 -20.28
N SER A 152 -2.44 -7.43 -19.52
CA SER A 152 -1.32 -8.29 -19.15
C SER A 152 -1.74 -9.52 -18.32
N LYS A 153 -0.85 -10.51 -18.21
CA LYS A 153 -1.10 -11.79 -17.49
C LYS A 153 -1.66 -11.57 -16.07
N MET A 154 -1.15 -10.59 -15.34
CA MET A 154 -1.54 -10.34 -13.95
C MET A 154 -2.76 -9.42 -13.78
N LYS A 155 -3.35 -8.94 -14.88
CA LYS A 155 -4.58 -8.13 -14.94
C LYS A 155 -4.62 -7.00 -13.89
N PRO A 156 -3.59 -6.13 -13.83
CA PRO A 156 -3.52 -5.10 -12.80
C PRO A 156 -4.69 -4.12 -12.94
N LEU A 157 -5.20 -3.64 -11.81
CA LEU A 157 -6.37 -2.77 -11.73
C LEU A 157 -5.91 -1.31 -11.79
N TRP A 158 -6.58 -0.50 -12.60
CA TRP A 158 -6.45 0.94 -12.67
C TRP A 158 -7.68 1.57 -12.03
N LEU A 159 -7.48 2.17 -10.86
CA LEU A 159 -8.50 2.83 -10.06
C LEU A 159 -8.37 4.34 -10.23
N VAL A 160 -9.50 5.02 -10.37
CA VAL A 160 -9.57 6.47 -10.47
C VAL A 160 -10.44 6.99 -9.35
N TYR A 161 -9.93 7.94 -8.60
CA TYR A 161 -10.60 8.58 -7.49
C TYR A 161 -10.94 10.03 -7.83
N ASN A 162 -12.11 10.47 -7.39
CA ASN A 162 -12.46 11.87 -7.40
C ASN A 162 -11.61 12.62 -6.36
N ASN A 163 -11.15 13.82 -6.70
CA ASN A 163 -10.47 14.68 -5.76
C ASN A 163 -11.45 15.75 -5.28
N LYS A 164 -11.90 15.64 -4.03
CA LYS A 164 -12.86 16.59 -3.45
C LYS A 164 -12.22 17.91 -3.00
N VAL A 165 -10.88 18.00 -2.94
CA VAL A 165 -10.19 19.09 -2.23
C VAL A 165 -9.63 20.16 -3.17
N PHE A 166 -9.30 19.83 -4.42
CA PHE A 166 -8.61 20.77 -5.34
C PHE A 166 -9.18 20.85 -6.77
N GLY A 167 -10.42 20.42 -6.98
CA GLY A 167 -11.20 20.80 -8.15
C GLY A 167 -10.87 20.16 -9.51
N GLU A 168 -9.64 19.74 -9.83
CA GLU A 168 -9.32 19.38 -11.23
C GLU A 168 -8.62 18.03 -11.47
N ASP A 169 -7.73 17.55 -10.59
CA ASP A 169 -6.98 16.31 -10.87
C ASP A 169 -7.51 15.09 -10.13
N SER A 170 -8.07 14.13 -10.88
CA SER A 170 -8.40 12.80 -10.38
C SER A 170 -7.14 12.04 -9.95
N VAL A 171 -7.22 11.31 -8.83
CA VAL A 171 -6.09 10.51 -8.34
C VAL A 171 -6.16 9.11 -8.93
N GLY A 172 -5.14 8.72 -9.69
CA GLY A 172 -5.00 7.36 -10.23
C GLY A 172 -4.18 6.46 -9.30
N VAL A 173 -4.65 5.23 -9.06
CA VAL A 173 -3.90 4.21 -8.33
C VAL A 173 -3.90 2.91 -9.14
N ILE A 174 -2.73 2.29 -9.28
CA ILE A 174 -2.59 0.98 -9.93
C ILE A 174 -2.40 -0.08 -8.85
N PHE A 175 -3.29 -1.07 -8.81
CA PHE A 175 -3.14 -2.25 -7.99
C PHE A 175 -2.60 -3.42 -8.82
N LYS A 176 -1.42 -3.90 -8.47
CA LYS A 176 -0.80 -5.10 -9.07
C LYS A 176 -0.79 -6.22 -8.04
N ASN A 177 -1.06 -7.45 -8.49
CA ASN A 177 -1.07 -8.62 -7.63
C ASN A 177 -0.44 -9.81 -8.35
N GLY A 178 0.66 -10.30 -7.77
CA GLY A 178 1.49 -11.41 -8.25
C GLY A 178 2.68 -11.00 -9.14
N ASP A 179 2.85 -9.70 -9.41
CA ASP A 179 4.13 -9.15 -9.86
C ASP A 179 4.93 -8.73 -8.63
N ASP A 180 6.24 -9.00 -8.62
CA ASP A 180 7.14 -8.43 -7.62
C ASP A 180 7.41 -6.95 -7.94
N LEU A 181 7.21 -6.07 -6.95
CA LEU A 181 7.38 -4.62 -7.08
C LEU A 181 8.63 -4.09 -6.36
N TRP A 182 9.40 -4.94 -5.67
CA TRP A 182 10.58 -4.54 -4.90
C TRP A 182 11.60 -3.80 -5.74
N GLN A 183 11.95 -4.35 -6.90
CA GLN A 183 12.90 -3.72 -7.82
C GLN A 183 12.38 -2.36 -8.31
N GLY A 184 11.10 -2.27 -8.67
CA GLY A 184 10.50 -1.01 -9.12
C GLY A 184 10.50 0.07 -8.03
N MET A 185 10.22 -0.31 -6.78
CA MET A 185 10.29 0.59 -5.62
C MET A 185 11.70 1.12 -5.40
N LEU A 186 12.72 0.24 -5.45
CA LEU A 186 14.12 0.63 -5.30
C LEU A 186 14.57 1.58 -6.41
N THR A 187 14.25 1.26 -7.67
CA THR A 187 14.61 2.13 -8.81
C THR A 187 14.00 3.52 -8.67
N LEU A 188 12.71 3.62 -8.32
CA LEU A 188 12.05 4.92 -8.13
C LEU A 188 12.64 5.70 -6.94
N GLN A 189 13.04 5.00 -5.88
CA GLN A 189 13.72 5.62 -4.75
C GLN A 189 15.10 6.17 -5.15
N MET A 190 15.87 5.42 -5.94
CA MET A 190 17.15 5.90 -6.45
C MET A 190 16.99 7.12 -7.35
N LEU A 191 15.98 7.15 -8.24
CA LEU A 191 15.67 8.31 -9.05
C LEU A 191 15.29 9.55 -8.21
N ARG A 192 14.58 9.36 -7.09
CA ARG A 192 14.29 10.46 -6.15
C ARG A 192 15.55 10.99 -5.48
N LEU A 193 16.46 10.09 -5.08
CA LEU A 193 17.74 10.48 -4.49
C LEU A 193 18.61 11.22 -5.52
N MET A 194 18.67 10.75 -6.76
CA MET A 194 19.37 11.41 -7.87
C MET A 194 18.83 12.81 -8.17
N ASN A 195 17.53 13.05 -7.98
CA ASN A 195 16.92 14.36 -8.18
C ASN A 195 17.09 15.32 -6.99
N LEU A 196 17.50 14.79 -5.82
CA LEU A 196 17.75 15.57 -4.61
C LEU A 196 19.21 16.02 -4.49
N LEU A 197 20.11 15.25 -5.10
CA LEU A 197 21.54 15.56 -5.26
C LEU A 197 21.77 16.52 -6.43
#